data_AF-A0A127QFP5-F1
#
_entry.id   AF-A0A127QFP5-F1
#
_cell.length_a   1.000
_cell.length_b   1.000
_cell.length_c   1.000
_cell.angle_alpha   90.00
_cell.angle_beta   90.00
_cell.angle_gamma   90.00
#
_symmetry.space_group_name_H-M   'P 1'
#
loop_
_entity.id
_entity.type
_entity.pdbx_description
1 polymer ?
#
loop_
_entity_poly.entity_id
_entity_poly.type
_entity_poly.pdbx_seq_one_letter_code
_entity_poly.pdbx_strand_id
1 'polypeptide(L)' 'MTNLLVTTVELNIVRQEEMLIGIRNAKQEIYRVIGASSSKQYNNASEELEDLGLNNELEEADRAKNGYDAIFGLTK' A
#
# COMPACT_ATOMS: atom_id res chain seq x y z
N MET A 1 -13.98 2.49 14.23
CA MET A 1 -12.86 1.77 13.61
C MET A 1 -13.36 1.23 12.29
N THR A 2 -12.99 1.89 11.19
CA THR A 2 -13.40 1.51 9.83
C THR A 2 -12.26 0.68 9.26
N ASN A 3 -12.43 -0.63 9.12
CA ASN A 3 -11.41 -1.47 8.48
C ASN A 3 -11.35 -1.10 6.99
N LEU A 4 -10.23 -0.56 6.50
CA LEU A 4 -10.06 -0.26 5.07
C LEU A 4 -10.02 -1.51 4.19
N LEU A 5 -9.68 -2.66 4.76
CA LEU A 5 -9.50 -3.91 4.03
C LEU A 5 -10.80 -4.67 3.72
N VAL A 6 -11.96 -4.01 3.77
CA VAL A 6 -13.29 -4.67 3.72
C VAL A 6 -13.65 -5.23 2.35
N THR A 7 -13.02 -4.78 1.25
CA THR A 7 -13.32 -5.28 -0.09
C THR A 7 -12.07 -5.84 -0.77
N THR A 8 -12.14 -7.10 -1.20
CA THR A 8 -11.12 -7.75 -2.02
C THR A 8 -11.64 -7.89 -3.44
N VAL A 9 -10.85 -7.48 -4.42
CA VAL A 9 -11.15 -7.59 -5.85
C VAL A 9 -9.91 -8.07 -6.60
N GLU A 10 -10.06 -8.38 -7.89
CA GLU A 10 -8.95 -8.84 -8.72
C GLU A 10 -7.87 -7.76 -8.87
N LEU A 11 -6.60 -8.17 -8.92
CA LEU A 11 -5.45 -7.26 -8.97
C LEU A 11 -5.48 -6.31 -10.17
N ASN A 12 -5.96 -6.76 -11.32
CA ASN A 12 -6.13 -5.94 -12.52
C ASN A 12 -7.13 -4.78 -12.31
N ILE A 13 -8.11 -4.94 -11.43
CA ILE A 13 -9.06 -3.88 -11.05
C ILE A 13 -8.36 -2.93 -10.07
N VAL A 14 -7.71 -3.47 -9.03
CA VAL A 14 -6.98 -2.65 -8.04
C VAL A 14 -5.96 -1.73 -8.72
N ARG A 15 -5.23 -2.22 -9.73
CA ARG A 15 -4.22 -1.44 -10.46
C ARG A 15 -4.76 -0.27 -11.28
N GLN A 16 -6.07 -0.15 -11.43
CA GLN A 16 -6.70 0.97 -12.13
C GLN A 16 -7.01 2.15 -11.19
N GLU A 17 -6.84 1.96 -9.88
CA GLU A 17 -7.02 3.02 -8.89
C GLU A 17 -5.95 4.11 -9.01
N GLU A 18 -6.29 5.31 -8.56
CA GLU A 18 -5.45 6.50 -8.69
C GLU A 18 -4.12 6.37 -7.95
N MET A 19 -4.14 5.78 -6.76
CA MET A 19 -2.95 5.51 -5.95
C MET A 19 -2.88 4.03 -5.58
N LEU A 20 -1.67 3.49 -5.62
CA LEU A 20 -1.38 2.09 -5.36
C LEU A 20 -0.36 1.94 -4.23
N ILE A 21 -0.73 1.16 -3.22
CA ILE A 21 0.14 0.78 -2.11
C ILE A 21 0.51 -0.69 -2.27
N GLY A 22 1.79 -0.98 -2.43
CA GLY A 22 2.31 -2.35 -2.43
C GLY A 22 2.65 -2.82 -1.02
N ILE A 23 2.35 -4.08 -0.68
CA ILE A 23 2.79 -4.69 0.56
C ILE A 23 3.76 -5.82 0.25
N ARG A 24 4.96 -5.74 0.82
CA ARG A 24 6.08 -6.64 0.59
C ARG A 24 6.19 -7.68 1.70
N ASN A 25 6.44 -8.93 1.31
CA ASN A 25 6.68 -10.03 2.24
C ASN A 25 8.17 -10.11 2.64
N ALA A 26 8.52 -11.05 3.53
CA ALA A 26 9.91 -11.28 3.95
C ALA A 26 10.86 -11.72 2.81
N LYS A 27 10.32 -12.22 1.69
CA LYS A 27 11.10 -12.58 0.48
C LYS A 27 11.33 -11.39 -0.46
N GLN A 28 10.95 -10.19 -0.02
CA GLN A 28 11.01 -8.97 -0.81
C GLN A 28 10.07 -8.92 -2.03
N GLU A 29 8.99 -9.71 -2.01
CA GLU A 29 7.99 -9.77 -3.07
C GLU A 29 6.72 -9.01 -2.67
N ILE A 30 6.12 -8.25 -3.60
CA ILE A 30 4.80 -7.66 -3.39
C ILE A 30 3.75 -8.77 -3.42
N TYR A 31 3.15 -9.07 -2.28
CA TYR A 31 2.15 -10.14 -2.13
C TYR A 31 0.73 -9.62 -2.01
N ARG A 32 0.56 -8.32 -1.75
CA ARG A 32 -0.74 -7.64 -1.72
C ARG A 32 -0.60 -6.23 -2.28
N VAL A 33 -1.67 -5.75 -2.90
CA VAL A 33 -1.78 -4.37 -3.38
C VAL A 33 -3.08 -3.79 -2.85
N ILE A 34 -3.03 -2.57 -2.36
CA ILE A 34 -4.18 -1.76 -1.98
C ILE A 34 -4.30 -0.64 -3.00
N GLY A 35 -5.49 -0.46 -3.55
CA GLY A 35 -5.81 0.67 -4.42
C GLY A 35 -6.63 1.69 -3.64
N ALA A 36 -6.32 2.96 -3.84
CA ALA A 36 -7.03 4.07 -3.21
C ALA A 36 -7.51 5.05 -4.29
N SER A 37 -8.81 5.28 -4.33
CA SER A 37 -9.45 6.25 -5.24
C SER A 37 -9.38 7.69 -4.74
N SER A 38 -8.76 7.94 -3.58
CA SER A 38 -8.63 9.28 -3.00
C SER A 38 -7.52 9.35 -1.96
N SER A 39 -6.92 10.53 -1.79
CA SER A 39 -5.81 10.72 -0.83
C SER A 39 -6.22 10.38 0.60
N LYS A 40 -7.50 10.57 0.96
CA LYS A 40 -8.01 10.17 2.28
C LYS A 40 -7.94 8.65 2.49
N GLN A 41 -8.33 7.86 1.49
CA GLN A 41 -8.24 6.40 1.58
C GLN A 41 -6.78 5.95 1.63
N TYR A 42 -5.91 6.60 0.84
CA TYR A 42 -4.48 6.33 0.83
C TYR A 42 -3.83 6.60 2.20
N ASN A 43 -4.08 7.78 2.78
CA ASN A 43 -3.53 8.16 4.08
C ASN A 43 -4.03 7.22 5.18
N ASN A 44 -5.34 6.96 5.22
CA ASN A 44 -5.89 6.03 6.21
C ASN A 44 -5.27 4.62 6.05
N ALA A 45 -5.05 4.15 4.82
CA ALA A 45 -4.47 2.82 4.59
C ALA A 45 -2.99 2.77 4.98
N SER A 46 -2.28 3.87 4.76
CA SER A 46 -0.88 4.02 5.18
C SER A 46 -0.78 4.01 6.71
N GLU A 47 -1.58 4.80 7.41
CA GLU A 47 -1.66 4.82 8.87
C GLU A 47 -2.01 3.44 9.45
N GLU A 48 -2.99 2.73 8.88
CA GLU A 48 -3.33 1.37 9.32
C GLU A 48 -2.16 0.38 9.12
N LEU A 49 -1.38 0.51 8.04
CA LEU A 49 -0.22 -0.35 7.82
C LEU A 49 0.93 -0.04 8.79
N GLU A 50 1.13 1.23 9.13
CA GLU A 50 2.08 1.68 10.16
C GLU A 50 1.67 1.19 11.56
N ASP A 51 0.38 1.27 11.90
CA ASP A 51 -0.16 0.71 13.15
C ASP A 51 0.02 -0.81 13.25
N LEU A 52 0.04 -1.51 12.10
CA LEU A 52 0.36 -2.94 12.00
C LEU A 52 1.87 -3.24 12.09
N GLY A 53 2.72 -2.20 12.17
CA GLY A 53 4.17 -2.30 12.31
C GLY A 53 4.92 -2.47 11.00
N LEU A 54 4.32 -2.10 9.86
CA LEU A 54 5.00 -2.03 8.57
C LEU A 54 5.55 -0.61 8.36
N ASN A 55 6.70 -0.49 7.68
CA ASN A 55 7.29 0.81 7.34
C ASN A 55 7.14 1.07 5.84
N ASN A 56 6.90 2.33 5.47
CA ASN A 56 6.90 2.76 4.07
C ASN A 56 8.34 2.90 3.55
N GLU A 57 8.77 1.94 2.73
CA GLU A 57 10.11 1.89 2.14
C GLU A 57 10.34 2.95 1.05
N LEU A 58 9.29 3.66 0.61
CA LEU A 58 9.40 4.73 -0.38
C LEU A 58 9.29 6.13 0.22
N GLU A 59 9.16 6.27 1.54
CA GLU A 59 9.02 7.59 2.18
C GLU A 59 10.23 8.51 1.91
N GLU A 60 11.43 7.94 1.86
CA GLU A 60 12.67 8.67 1.51
C GLU A 60 12.97 8.67 -0.01
N ALA A 61 12.14 7.99 -0.81
CA ALA A 61 12.32 7.94 -2.25
C ALA A 61 11.58 9.11 -2.91
N ASP A 62 12.30 9.93 -3.68
CA ASP A 62 11.75 11.09 -4.40
C ASP A 62 10.59 10.74 -5.37
N ARG A 63 10.33 9.45 -5.67
CA ARG A 63 9.31 9.02 -6.65
C ARG A 63 8.71 7.65 -6.36
N ALA A 64 7.46 7.50 -6.82
CA ALA A 64 6.77 6.21 -6.99
C ALA A 64 7.66 5.19 -7.70
N LYS A 65 7.68 3.96 -7.17
CA LYS A 65 8.56 2.88 -7.67
C LYS A 65 7.70 1.75 -8.23
N ASN A 66 7.99 1.34 -9.47
CA ASN A 66 7.29 0.24 -10.15
C ASN A 66 5.75 0.41 -10.23
N GLY A 67 5.27 1.65 -10.30
CA GLY A 67 3.84 1.96 -10.34
C GLY A 67 3.14 1.89 -8.98
N TYR A 68 3.89 1.93 -7.86
CA TYR A 68 3.34 2.10 -6.52
C TYR A 68 3.77 3.42 -5.92
N ASP A 69 2.82 4.10 -5.29
CA ASP A 69 3.01 5.35 -4.56
C ASP A 69 3.65 5.13 -3.19
N ALA A 70 3.36 3.98 -2.57
CA ALA A 70 4.06 3.50 -1.38
C ALA A 70 4.32 2.00 -1.45
N ILE A 71 5.38 1.55 -0.77
CA ILE A 71 5.63 0.13 -0.55
C ILE A 71 5.87 -0.09 0.94
N PHE A 72 4.99 -0.86 1.57
CA PHE A 72 5.10 -1.23 2.97
C PHE A 72 5.77 -2.59 3.15
N GLY A 73 6.74 -2.66 4.04
CA GLY A 73 7.45 -3.89 4.37
C GLY A 73 7.75 -3.99 5.87
N LEU A 74 8.12 -5.20 6.33
CA LEU A 74 8.56 -5.44 7.71
C LEU A 74 9.99 -4.96 7.97
N THR A 75 10.64 -4.36 6.97
CA THR A 75 12.05 -3.97 7.04
C THR A 75 12.18 -2.69 7.88
N LYS A 76 13.07 -2.73 8.88
CA LYS A 76 13.69 -1.53 9.49
C LYS A 76 14.98 -1.23 8.77
#